data_AF-A0A6L3AK27-F1
#
_entry.id   AF-A0A6L3AK27-F1
#
_cell.length_a   1.000
_cell.length_b   1.000
_cell.length_c   1.000
_cell.angle_alpha   90.00
_cell.angle_beta   90.00
_cell.angle_gamma   90.00
#
_symmetry.space_group_name_H-M   'P 1'
#
loop_
_entity.id
_entity.type
_entity.pdbx_description
1 polymer ?
#
loop_
_entity_poly.entity_id
_entity_poly.type
_entity_poly.pdbx_seq_one_letter_code
_entity_poly.pdbx_strand_id
1 'polypeptide(L)' 'MATRDCDVCVGRGYTNEVCPSCKGRPSKYVDDEGYLNDCPTCGNDGYIEKVCSSCSGSGEIEEDDED' A
#
# COMPACT_ATOMS: atom_id res chain seq x y z
N MET A 1 -23.86 -0.90 16.41
CA MET A 1 -22.51 -0.68 15.87
C MET A 1 -22.67 -0.53 14.38
N ALA A 2 -22.77 0.70 13.91
CA ALA A 2 -22.68 0.98 12.48
C ALA A 2 -21.18 1.05 12.13
N THR A 3 -20.80 0.37 11.05
CA THR A 3 -19.47 0.53 10.45
C THR A 3 -19.63 1.28 9.15
N ARG A 4 -18.63 2.10 8.83
CA ARG A 4 -18.54 2.75 7.52
C ARG A 4 -17.21 2.42 6.87
N ASP A 5 -17.20 2.42 5.54
CA ASP A 5 -15.97 2.28 4.77
C ASP A 5 -14.96 3.35 5.19
N CYS A 6 -13.72 2.94 5.43
CA CYS A 6 -12.65 3.88 5.73
C CYS A 6 -12.36 4.72 4.49
N ASP A 7 -12.57 6.03 4.56
CA ASP A 7 -12.39 6.95 3.42
C ASP A 7 -10.96 6.95 2.85
N VAL A 8 -9.97 6.62 3.70
CA VAL A 8 -8.54 6.63 3.32
C VAL A 8 -8.18 5.47 2.40
N CYS A 9 -8.68 4.26 2.70
CA CYS A 9 -8.43 3.07 1.90
C CYS A 9 -9.65 2.63 1.05
N VAL A 10 -10.76 3.36 1.15
CA VAL A 10 -12.02 3.13 0.43
C VAL A 10 -12.49 1.68 0.61
N GLY A 11 -12.57 1.23 1.86
CA GLY A 11 -13.02 -0.13 2.19
C GLY A 11 -11.97 -1.24 2.00
N ARG A 12 -10.76 -0.93 1.53
CA ARG A 12 -9.76 -1.98 1.17
C ARG A 12 -8.94 -2.51 2.35
N GLY A 13 -8.76 -1.71 3.40
CA GLY A 13 -7.87 -2.03 4.52
C GLY A 13 -6.39 -1.74 4.27
N TYR A 14 -5.99 -1.39 3.04
CA TYR A 14 -4.60 -1.04 2.70
C TYR A 14 -4.51 0.13 1.72
N THR A 15 -3.34 0.77 1.70
CA THR A 15 -3.00 1.87 0.79
C THR A 15 -1.71 1.56 0.07
N ASN A 16 -1.63 1.95 -1.21
CA ASN A 16 -0.42 1.81 -2.01
C ASN A 16 0.44 3.06 -1.88
N GLU A 17 1.63 2.90 -1.32
CA GLU A 17 2.64 3.96 -1.27
C GLU A 17 3.60 3.82 -2.46
N VAL A 18 3.95 4.95 -3.09
CA VAL A 18 4.96 4.96 -4.16
C VAL A 18 6.27 4.46 -3.57
N CYS A 19 6.81 3.37 -4.12
CA CYS A 19 8.03 2.80 -3.60
C CYS A 19 9.17 3.82 -3.72
N PRO A 20 9.91 4.11 -2.64
CA PRO A 20 10.95 5.12 -2.65
C PRO A 20 12.16 4.72 -3.51
N SER A 21 12.44 3.42 -3.62
CA SER A 21 13.55 2.85 -4.39
C SER A 21 13.31 2.93 -5.89
N CYS A 22 12.08 2.59 -6.34
CA CYS A 22 11.70 2.54 -7.75
C CYS A 22 10.89 3.78 -8.22
N LYS A 23 10.57 4.71 -7.31
CA LYS A 23 9.82 5.97 -7.56
C LYS A 23 8.55 5.77 -8.39
N GLY A 24 7.80 4.70 -8.13
CA GLY A 24 6.55 4.41 -8.85
C GLY A 24 6.74 3.82 -10.24
N ARG A 25 7.99 3.59 -10.66
CA ARG A 25 8.30 2.95 -11.93
C ARG A 25 8.46 1.45 -11.69
N PRO A 26 7.94 0.59 -12.58
CA PRO A 26 8.26 -0.83 -12.59
C PRO A 26 9.74 -0.98 -12.97
N SER A 27 10.61 -0.78 -11.99
CA SER A 27 12.03 -0.61 -12.21
C SER A 27 12.68 -1.96 -12.03
N LYS A 28 12.71 -2.71 -13.11
CA LYS A 28 13.74 -3.71 -13.28
C LYS A 28 15.06 -2.97 -13.45
N TYR A 29 16.05 -3.22 -12.60
CA TYR A 29 17.38 -2.62 -12.77
C TYR A 29 18.35 -3.66 -13.30
N VAL A 30 19.30 -3.22 -14.12
CA VAL A 30 20.37 -4.08 -14.61
C VAL A 30 21.53 -3.96 -13.62
N ASP A 31 21.97 -5.07 -13.04
CA ASP A 31 23.15 -5.07 -12.18
C ASP A 31 24.46 -4.98 -12.99
N ASP A 32 25.60 -4.88 -12.31
CA ASP A 32 26.92 -4.80 -12.94
C ASP A 32 27.27 -6.05 -13.78
N GLU A 33 26.57 -7.17 -13.57
CA GLU A 33 26.70 -8.41 -14.35
C GLU A 33 25.76 -8.46 -15.56
N GLY A 34 24.86 -7.48 -15.71
CA GLY A 34 23.91 -7.40 -16.81
C GLY A 34 22.57 -8.10 -16.56
N TYR A 35 22.29 -8.56 -15.33
CA TYR A 35 21.03 -9.22 -15.01
C TYR A 35 19.93 -8.22 -14.62
N LEU A 36 18.75 -8.51 -15.15
CA LEU A 36 17.54 -7.74 -14.92
C LEU A 36 16.91 -8.18 -13.58
N ASN A 37 17.14 -7.39 -12.53
CA ASN A 37 16.68 -7.68 -11.18
C ASN A 37 15.42 -6.91 -10.83
N ASP A 38 14.57 -7.55 -10.05
CA ASP A 38 13.36 -6.95 -9.51
C ASP A 38 13.73 -5.89 -8.46
N CYS A 39 12.98 -4.79 -8.39
CA CYS A 39 13.22 -3.82 -7.33
C CYS A 39 13.07 -4.51 -5.97
N PRO A 40 14.11 -4.50 -5.11
CA PRO A 40 14.17 -5.31 -3.90
C PRO A 40 13.09 -4.94 -2.88
N THR A 41 12.49 -3.76 -3.04
CA THR A 41 11.44 -3.24 -2.14
C THR A 41 10.03 -3.42 -2.70
N CYS A 42 9.84 -3.28 -4.02
CA CYS A 42 8.50 -3.20 -4.64
C CYS A 42 8.18 -4.37 -5.59
N GLY A 43 9.08 -5.34 -5.79
CA GLY A 43 8.82 -6.52 -6.64
C GLY A 43 8.51 -6.22 -8.11
N ASN A 44 8.81 -5.00 -8.58
CA ASN A 44 8.39 -4.37 -9.86
C ASN A 44 7.00 -3.77 -9.94
N ASP A 45 6.17 -3.80 -8.90
CA ASP A 45 4.86 -3.16 -8.96
C ASP A 45 4.98 -1.64 -8.99
N GLY A 46 6.09 -1.08 -8.52
CA GLY A 46 6.26 0.38 -8.37
C GLY A 46 5.72 0.91 -7.04
N TYR A 47 4.94 0.10 -6.33
CA TYR A 47 4.22 0.46 -5.12
C TYR A 47 4.50 -0.53 -4.00
N ILE A 48 4.33 -0.08 -2.76
CA ILE A 48 4.39 -0.90 -1.56
C ILE A 48 3.00 -0.84 -0.93
N GLU A 49 2.41 -2.01 -0.72
CA GLU A 49 1.17 -2.11 0.05
C GLU A 49 1.47 -1.86 1.52
N LYS A 50 0.79 -0.89 2.12
CA LYS A 50 0.83 -0.63 3.56
C LYS A 50 -0.56 -0.80 4.15
N VAL A 51 -0.62 -1.45 5.30
CA VAL A 51 -1.83 -1.53 6.11
C VAL A 51 -2.33 -0.12 6.39
N CYS A 52 -3.60 0.13 6.09
CA CYS A 52 -4.21 1.42 6.31
C CYS A 52 -4.24 1.69 7.82
N SER A 53 -3.49 2.69 8.27
CA SER A 53 -3.38 3.00 9.70
C SER A 53 -4.67 3.58 10.28
N SER A 54 -5.53 4.18 9.45
CA SER A 54 -6.78 4.79 9.91
C SER A 54 -7.82 3.74 10.34
N CYS A 55 -7.86 2.59 9.65
CA CYS A 55 -8.73 1.47 9.99
C CYS A 55 -7.94 0.25 10.52
N SER A 56 -6.65 0.40 10.80
CA SER A 56 -5.77 -0.70 11.23
C SER A 56 -5.86 -1.99 10.40
N GLY A 57 -6.12 -1.87 9.09
CA GLY A 57 -6.26 -3.03 8.20
C GLY A 57 -7.65 -3.61 8.02
N SER A 58 -8.66 -3.16 8.78
CA SER A 58 -10.02 -3.70 8.67
C SER A 58 -10.74 -3.28 7.38
N GLY A 59 -10.43 -2.09 6.87
CA GLY A 59 -11.17 -1.45 5.77
C GLY A 59 -12.34 -0.61 6.24
N GLU A 60 -12.74 -0.73 7.51
CA GLU A 60 -13.93 -0.13 8.09
C GLU A 60 -13.60 0.64 9.37
N ILE A 61 -14.30 1.74 9.62
CA ILE A 61 -14.23 2.49 10.87
C ILE A 61 -15.51 2.20 11.66
N GLU A 62 -15.36 1.77 12.90
CA GLU A 62 -16.48 1.67 13.85
C GLU A 62 -16.85 3.09 14.28
N GLU A 63 -18.13 3.45 14.10
CA GLU A 63 -18.65 4.69 14.66
C GLU A 63 -19.30 4.35 16.01
N ASP A 64 -18.74 4.93 17.07
CA ASP A 64 -19.40 4.98 18.36
C ASP A 64 -20.54 6.01 18.22
N ASP A 65 -21.79 5.54 18.20
CA ASP A 65 -22.95 6.36 18.50
C ASP A 65 -22.79 6.83 19.96
N GLU A 66 -22.12 7.96 20.18
CA GLU A 66 -22.23 8.69 21.45
C GLU A 66 -23.64 9.31 21.51
N ASP A 67 -24.57 8.57 22.11
CA ASP A 67 -25.96 8.95 22.49
C ASP A 67 -26.05 10.25 23.33
#